data_AF-A0A4R9EU40-F1
#
_entry.id   AF-A0A4R9EU40-F1
#
_cell.length_a   1.000
_cell.length_b   1.000
_cell.length_c   1.000
_cell.angle_alpha   90.00
_cell.angle_beta   90.00
_cell.angle_gamma   90.00
#
_symmetry.space_group_name_H-M   'P 1'
#
loop_
_entity.id
_entity.type
_entity.pdbx_description
1 polymer ?
#
loop_
_entity_poly.entity_id
_entity_poly.type
_entity_poly.pdbx_seq_one_letter_code
_entity_poly.pdbx_strand_id
1 'polypeptide(L)'
;MSPIRPSAEPGGEAAAETTASVPRASHRAPRGRPSSARAVAVLVLVAVAALIPLLGPSAALNGTGEAEAPGTAGITFLRTVMFAALCVQLGEVYATRLARRVPGAPLDRAPRSWAAYAAGAGIVATLGLASVVATGNLVPHQLSDMDIGGLYQTRDGRLALLEVNAFIVALLCSRSRRPSTAALPLAAVIVAEALRAHPPVEDTPLVGSGLTLIHLTCGVLWAGGLLHVLRTLRLWRTSAPREGGALLGLYARVAAFLLAAITATGVCSTLRRMPASTVLDQLTDTAYGRTLLAKVLLVVAVAVLALLARARLRKAADPVSAYAPARGEVIALGLVVVVSALLTALPLPIRW
;
A
#
# COMPACT_ATOMS: atom_id res chain seq x y z
N MET A 1 55.36 37.56 65.75
CA MET A 1 54.99 38.73 66.57
C MET A 1 54.39 39.78 65.66
N SER A 2 53.09 40.05 65.81
CA SER A 2 52.42 41.20 65.20
C SER A 2 52.54 42.39 66.17
N PRO A 3 52.50 43.64 65.68
CA PRO A 3 51.43 44.50 66.19
C PRO A 3 50.77 45.46 65.16
N ILE A 4 49.45 45.62 65.36
CA ILE A 4 48.67 46.90 65.37
C ILE A 4 48.20 47.51 64.02
N ARG A 5 46.90 47.30 63.73
CA ARG A 5 45.91 48.23 63.09
C ARG A 5 45.40 49.25 64.17
N PRO A 6 44.56 50.30 63.93
CA PRO A 6 43.63 50.58 62.81
C PRO A 6 43.37 52.07 62.41
N SER A 7 42.57 52.30 61.35
CA SER A 7 41.45 53.28 61.18
C SER A 7 41.35 53.71 59.71
N ALA A 8 40.23 54.11 59.10
CA ALA A 8 38.79 53.83 59.16
C ALA A 8 38.24 54.40 57.82
N GLU A 9 37.17 53.79 57.29
CA GLU A 9 36.47 54.01 56.00
C GLU A 9 35.90 55.44 55.73
N PRO A 10 35.17 55.79 54.63
CA PRO A 10 34.55 54.96 53.55
C PRO A 10 34.56 55.53 52.10
N GLY A 11 34.15 54.69 51.15
CA GLY A 11 33.80 55.07 49.76
C GLY A 11 34.26 53.96 48.82
N GLY A 12 33.41 53.01 48.44
CA GLY A 12 32.20 53.22 47.67
C GLY A 12 32.50 52.79 46.22
N GLU A 13 31.67 51.91 45.66
CA GLU A 13 31.74 51.34 44.31
C GLU A 13 32.63 50.10 44.13
N ALA A 14 32.18 49.01 44.73
CA ALA A 14 32.31 47.70 44.11
C ALA A 14 31.57 47.73 42.76
N ALA A 15 32.32 47.65 41.66
CA ALA A 15 31.81 47.33 40.35
C ALA A 15 31.25 45.88 40.38
N ALA A 16 30.00 45.77 40.79
CA ALA A 16 29.20 44.57 40.60
C ALA A 16 29.01 44.40 39.10
N GLU A 17 29.80 43.47 38.53
CA GLU A 17 29.63 42.91 37.21
C GLU A 17 28.25 42.23 37.16
N THR A 18 27.24 43.06 36.89
CA THR A 18 25.86 42.65 36.68
C THR A 18 25.82 42.00 35.31
N THR A 19 26.14 40.71 35.28
CA THR A 19 25.80 39.83 34.17
C THR A 19 24.28 39.82 34.06
N ALA A 20 23.75 40.76 33.27
CA ALA A 20 22.36 40.79 32.87
C ALA A 20 22.07 39.46 32.17
N SER A 21 21.46 38.53 32.91
CA SER A 21 20.95 37.28 32.39
C SER A 21 19.84 37.62 31.39
N VAL A 22 20.20 37.70 30.10
CA VAL A 22 19.22 37.76 29.02
C VAL A 22 18.35 36.50 29.17
N PRO A 23 17.04 36.62 29.42
CA PRO A 23 16.19 35.44 29.43
C PRO A 23 16.22 34.88 28.01
N ARG A 24 16.85 33.71 27.82
CA ARG A 24 16.68 32.92 26.61
C ARG A 24 15.20 32.61 26.51
N ALA A 25 14.48 33.44 25.75
CA ALA A 25 13.13 33.16 25.32
C ALA A 25 13.19 31.82 24.59
N SER A 26 12.78 30.76 25.29
CA SER A 26 12.56 29.47 24.69
C SER A 26 11.43 29.65 23.67
N HIS A 27 11.79 29.91 22.42
CA HIS A 27 10.88 29.85 21.29
C HIS A 27 10.46 28.38 21.14
N ARG A 28 9.48 27.99 21.96
CA ARG A 28 8.76 26.75 21.80
C ARG A 28 7.92 26.95 20.55
N ALA A 29 8.45 26.50 19.41
CA ALA A 29 7.75 26.52 18.14
C ALA A 29 6.32 25.97 18.37
N PRO A 30 5.28 26.67 17.90
CA PRO A 30 3.92 26.20 18.08
C PRO A 30 3.82 24.83 17.41
N ARG A 31 3.51 23.80 18.21
CA ARG A 31 3.15 22.48 17.69
C ARG A 31 1.85 22.67 16.92
N GLY A 32 1.97 22.90 15.61
CA GLY A 32 0.83 23.10 14.73
C GLY A 32 -0.12 21.91 14.88
N ARG A 33 -1.33 22.19 15.40
CA ARG A 33 -2.45 21.25 15.35
C ARG A 33 -2.56 20.77 13.90
N PRO A 34 -2.80 19.46 13.64
CA PRO A 34 -3.11 19.02 12.30
C PRO A 34 -4.30 19.85 11.81
N SER A 35 -4.13 20.58 10.71
CA SER A 35 -5.21 21.43 10.20
C SER A 35 -6.43 20.56 9.94
N SER A 36 -7.61 21.00 10.38
CA SER A 36 -8.90 20.34 10.13
C SER A 36 -9.03 19.89 8.66
N ALA A 37 -8.53 20.71 7.73
CA ALA A 37 -8.45 20.40 6.30
C ALA A 37 -7.70 19.09 5.97
N ARG A 38 -6.62 18.73 6.69
CA ARG A 38 -5.91 17.46 6.48
C ARG A 38 -6.73 16.27 7.01
N ALA A 39 -7.41 16.44 8.14
CA ALA A 39 -8.27 15.39 8.69
C ALA A 39 -9.46 15.13 7.75
N VAL A 40 -10.11 16.19 7.25
CA VAL A 40 -11.17 16.11 6.25
C VAL A 40 -10.67 15.45 4.97
N ALA A 41 -9.51 15.85 4.44
CA ALA A 41 -8.96 15.22 3.23
C ALA A 41 -8.67 13.72 3.41
N VAL A 42 -8.15 13.31 4.57
CA VAL A 42 -7.95 11.88 4.89
C VAL A 42 -9.29 11.16 4.99
N LEU A 43 -10.29 11.74 5.66
CA LEU A 43 -11.63 11.15 5.76
C LEU A 43 -12.28 10.99 4.38
N VAL A 44 -12.17 11.99 3.51
CA VAL A 44 -12.66 11.90 2.13
C VAL A 44 -11.92 10.81 1.36
N LEU A 45 -10.59 10.71 1.46
CA LEU A 45 -9.83 9.66 0.80
C LEU A 45 -10.21 8.26 1.31
N VAL A 46 -10.43 8.10 2.61
CA VAL A 46 -10.89 6.83 3.22
C VAL A 46 -12.31 6.51 2.76
N ALA A 47 -13.20 7.49 2.75
CA ALA A 47 -14.57 7.33 2.28
C ALA A 47 -14.60 6.92 0.80
N VAL A 48 -13.83 7.59 -0.06
CA VAL A 48 -13.70 7.22 -1.48
C VAL A 48 -13.11 5.82 -1.63
N ALA A 49 -12.06 5.49 -0.87
CA ALA A 49 -11.45 4.16 -0.90
C ALA A 49 -12.40 3.04 -0.41
N ALA A 50 -13.41 3.37 0.40
CA ALA A 50 -14.45 2.43 0.84
C ALA A 50 -15.65 2.39 -0.11
N LEU A 51 -16.05 3.54 -0.68
CA LEU A 51 -17.18 3.66 -1.59
C LEU A 51 -16.92 2.97 -2.94
N ILE A 52 -15.71 3.04 -3.47
CA ILE A 52 -15.39 2.40 -4.76
C ILE A 52 -15.57 0.87 -4.67
N PRO A 53 -15.05 0.14 -3.67
CA PRO A 53 -15.35 -1.28 -3.51
C PRO A 53 -16.83 -1.61 -3.28
N LEU A 54 -17.57 -0.74 -2.59
CA LEU A 54 -18.96 -0.99 -2.23
C LEU A 54 -19.96 -0.70 -3.35
N LEU A 55 -19.69 0.33 -4.15
CA LEU A 55 -20.57 0.78 -5.24
C LEU A 55 -20.02 0.40 -6.63
N GLY A 56 -18.73 0.07 -6.71
CA GLY A 56 -18.04 -0.27 -7.95
C GLY A 56 -18.63 -1.47 -8.69
N PRO A 57 -19.01 -2.58 -8.02
CA PRO A 57 -19.63 -3.71 -8.71
C PRO A 57 -20.93 -3.32 -9.41
N SER A 58 -21.87 -2.72 -8.69
CA SER A 58 -23.15 -2.30 -9.27
C SER A 58 -22.96 -1.24 -10.36
N ALA A 59 -22.03 -0.29 -10.18
CA ALA A 59 -21.69 0.68 -11.22
C ALA A 59 -21.09 0.03 -12.47
N ALA A 60 -20.25 -1.00 -12.31
CA ALA A 60 -19.62 -1.72 -13.41
C ALA A 60 -20.59 -2.64 -14.15
N LEU A 61 -21.66 -3.12 -13.50
CA LEU A 61 -22.70 -3.98 -14.10
C LEU A 61 -23.82 -3.16 -14.77
N ASN A 62 -23.97 -1.87 -14.41
CA ASN A 62 -24.99 -1.02 -14.99
C ASN A 62 -24.92 -0.97 -16.52
N GLY A 63 -26.01 -1.37 -17.17
CA GLY A 63 -26.18 -1.35 -18.62
C GLY A 63 -25.51 -2.49 -19.39
N THR A 64 -24.94 -3.51 -18.73
CA THR A 64 -24.36 -4.69 -19.42
C THR A 64 -25.32 -5.88 -19.50
N GLY A 65 -26.39 -5.88 -18.69
CA GLY A 65 -27.30 -7.02 -18.58
C GLY A 65 -26.73 -8.20 -17.78
N GLU A 66 -25.52 -8.07 -17.21
CA GLU A 66 -24.90 -9.09 -16.37
C GLU A 66 -25.45 -9.04 -14.94
N ALA A 67 -25.70 -10.20 -14.34
CA ALA A 67 -26.23 -10.30 -12.98
C ALA A 67 -25.13 -10.09 -11.92
N GLU A 68 -25.44 -9.32 -10.88
CA GLU A 68 -24.57 -9.19 -9.70
C GLU A 68 -24.67 -10.47 -8.85
N ALA A 69 -23.53 -11.07 -8.51
CA ALA A 69 -23.52 -12.18 -7.56
C ALA A 69 -23.84 -11.67 -6.15
N PRO A 70 -24.51 -12.46 -5.30
CA PRO A 70 -24.76 -12.07 -3.91
C PRO A 70 -23.47 -11.72 -3.16
N GLY A 71 -23.47 -10.62 -2.40
CA GLY A 71 -22.34 -10.23 -1.55
C GLY A 71 -21.12 -9.64 -2.26
N THR A 72 -21.20 -9.39 -3.58
CA THR A 72 -20.08 -8.87 -4.40
C THR A 72 -19.45 -7.60 -3.84
N ALA A 73 -20.25 -6.63 -3.38
CA ALA A 73 -19.76 -5.41 -2.74
C ALA A 73 -18.93 -5.67 -1.48
N GLY A 74 -19.41 -6.55 -0.59
CA GLY A 74 -18.71 -6.92 0.66
C GLY A 74 -17.40 -7.65 0.39
N ILE A 75 -17.43 -8.62 -0.54
CA ILE A 75 -16.23 -9.37 -0.97
C ILE A 75 -15.20 -8.41 -1.59
N THR A 76 -15.62 -7.50 -2.45
CA THR A 76 -14.75 -6.51 -3.09
C THR A 76 -14.09 -5.60 -2.05
N PHE A 77 -14.86 -5.14 -1.07
CA PHE A 77 -14.33 -4.34 0.04
C PHE A 77 -13.28 -5.11 0.85
N LEU A 78 -13.58 -6.34 1.26
CA LEU A 78 -12.63 -7.15 2.04
C LEU A 78 -11.35 -7.46 1.25
N ARG A 79 -11.46 -7.81 -0.04
CA ARG A 79 -10.30 -8.01 -0.92
C ARG A 79 -9.46 -6.73 -1.07
N THR A 80 -10.12 -5.58 -1.17
CA THR A 80 -9.43 -4.28 -1.22
C THR A 80 -8.60 -4.06 0.05
N VAL A 81 -9.19 -4.28 1.24
CA VAL A 81 -8.49 -4.14 2.52
C VAL A 81 -7.31 -5.11 2.61
N MET A 82 -7.50 -6.36 2.22
CA MET A 82 -6.46 -7.38 2.24
C MET A 82 -5.31 -7.06 1.26
N PHE A 83 -5.58 -6.64 0.02
CA PHE A 83 -4.53 -6.23 -0.92
C PHE A 83 -3.80 -4.97 -0.46
N ALA A 84 -4.51 -4.00 0.15
CA ALA A 84 -3.88 -2.82 0.73
C ALA A 84 -2.96 -3.19 1.91
N ALA A 85 -3.40 -4.10 2.79
CA ALA A 85 -2.59 -4.64 3.88
C ALA A 85 -1.31 -5.33 3.36
N LEU A 86 -1.45 -6.12 2.30
CA LEU A 86 -0.34 -6.78 1.63
C LEU A 86 0.65 -5.77 1.01
N CYS A 87 0.15 -4.73 0.33
CA CYS A 87 0.96 -3.63 -0.20
C CYS A 87 1.77 -2.93 0.90
N VAL A 88 1.12 -2.53 2.00
CA VAL A 88 1.80 -1.81 3.09
C VAL A 88 2.89 -2.68 3.72
N GLN A 89 2.60 -3.95 4.04
CA GLN A 89 3.58 -4.82 4.70
C GLN A 89 4.74 -5.22 3.79
N LEU A 90 4.45 -5.72 2.59
CA LEU A 90 5.50 -6.18 1.69
C LEU A 90 6.31 -5.00 1.14
N GLY A 91 5.67 -3.86 0.91
CA GLY A 91 6.30 -2.60 0.57
C GLY A 91 7.31 -2.12 1.61
N GLU A 92 6.96 -2.20 2.89
CA GLU A 92 7.88 -1.88 3.98
C GLU A 92 9.09 -2.82 4.03
N VAL A 93 8.88 -4.14 3.92
CA VAL A 93 9.97 -5.12 3.88
C VAL A 93 10.89 -4.87 2.67
N TYR A 94 10.30 -4.67 1.50
CA TYR A 94 11.02 -4.45 0.25
C TYR A 94 11.81 -3.13 0.26
N ALA A 95 11.17 -2.02 0.59
CA ALA A 95 11.82 -0.70 0.58
C ALA A 95 12.89 -0.58 1.67
N THR A 96 12.71 -1.23 2.82
CA THR A 96 13.76 -1.29 3.87
C THR A 96 15.00 -2.04 3.35
N ARG A 97 14.81 -3.16 2.64
CA ARG A 97 15.94 -3.88 2.00
C ARG A 97 16.62 -3.01 0.95
N LEU A 98 15.86 -2.20 0.22
CA LEU A 98 16.39 -1.28 -0.78
C LEU A 98 17.20 -0.15 -0.14
N ALA A 99 16.70 0.44 0.95
CA ALA A 99 17.38 1.48 1.71
C ALA A 99 18.73 1.01 2.27
N ARG A 100 18.83 -0.26 2.71
CA ARG A 100 20.10 -0.85 3.17
C ARG A 100 21.16 -0.96 2.07
N ARG A 101 20.78 -0.93 0.79
CA ARG A 101 21.72 -0.94 -0.33
C ARG A 101 22.27 0.45 -0.66
N VAL A 102 21.75 1.50 -0.03
CA VAL A 102 22.24 2.86 -0.22
C VAL A 102 23.38 3.10 0.78
N PRO A 103 24.62 3.36 0.32
CA PRO A 103 25.72 3.67 1.21
C PRO A 103 25.43 4.92 2.04
N GLY A 104 25.75 4.88 3.34
CA GLY A 104 25.55 6.02 4.25
C GLY A 104 24.09 6.29 4.64
N ALA A 105 23.14 5.42 4.27
CA ALA A 105 21.74 5.59 4.62
C ALA A 105 21.52 5.67 6.15
N PRO A 106 20.82 6.71 6.66
CA PRO A 106 20.50 6.84 8.08
C PRO A 106 19.35 5.91 8.47
N LEU A 107 19.66 4.61 8.61
CA LEU A 107 18.68 3.55 8.93
C LEU A 107 18.08 3.70 10.34
N ASP A 108 18.76 4.41 11.23
CA ASP A 108 18.26 4.84 12.55
C ASP A 108 17.05 5.78 12.44
N ARG A 109 16.94 6.51 11.31
CA ARG A 109 15.85 7.45 11.02
C ARG A 109 14.83 6.87 10.03
N ALA A 110 14.48 5.60 10.21
CA ALA A 110 13.43 4.94 9.43
C ALA A 110 12.02 5.43 9.85
N PRO A 111 11.04 5.44 8.93
CA PRO A 111 9.65 5.74 9.28
C PRO A 111 9.08 4.72 10.25
N ARG A 112 8.17 5.18 11.13
CA ARG A 112 7.45 4.28 12.07
C ARG A 112 6.77 3.15 11.28
N SER A 113 6.94 1.91 11.71
CA SER A 113 6.35 0.76 11.03
C SER A 113 4.82 0.87 11.00
N TRP A 114 4.23 0.57 9.84
CA TRP A 114 2.79 0.38 9.71
C TRP A 114 2.42 -1.10 9.60
N ALA A 115 3.41 -1.99 9.60
CA ALA A 115 3.24 -3.40 9.30
C ALA A 115 2.23 -4.09 10.24
N ALA A 116 2.25 -3.78 11.53
CA ALA A 116 1.35 -4.42 12.48
C ALA A 116 -0.12 -3.99 12.34
N TYR A 117 -0.37 -2.70 12.02
CA TYR A 117 -1.72 -2.23 11.73
C TYR A 117 -2.25 -2.83 10.43
N ALA A 118 -1.40 -2.89 9.40
CA ALA A 118 -1.72 -3.53 8.14
C ALA A 118 -1.98 -5.04 8.32
N ALA A 119 -1.18 -5.74 9.14
CA ALA A 119 -1.41 -7.14 9.44
C ALA A 119 -2.74 -7.36 10.17
N GLY A 120 -3.07 -6.52 11.18
CA GLY A 120 -4.37 -6.54 11.84
C GLY A 120 -5.53 -6.36 10.86
N ALA A 121 -5.44 -5.37 9.95
CA ALA A 121 -6.45 -5.17 8.92
C ALA A 121 -6.56 -6.37 7.95
N GLY A 122 -5.43 -6.97 7.57
CA GLY A 122 -5.38 -8.18 6.75
C GLY A 122 -6.02 -9.39 7.44
N ILE A 123 -5.80 -9.57 8.74
CA ILE A 123 -6.47 -10.62 9.54
C ILE A 123 -7.98 -10.43 9.50
N VAL A 124 -8.46 -9.22 9.81
CA VAL A 124 -9.91 -8.93 9.81
C VAL A 124 -10.51 -9.16 8.42
N ALA A 125 -9.83 -8.69 7.36
CA ALA A 125 -10.30 -8.87 5.99
C ALA A 125 -10.37 -10.34 5.56
N THR A 126 -9.33 -11.12 5.87
CA THR A 126 -9.27 -12.55 5.52
C THR A 126 -10.20 -13.40 6.36
N LEU A 127 -10.45 -13.05 7.63
CA LEU A 127 -11.51 -13.67 8.44
C LEU A 127 -12.89 -13.39 7.84
N GLY A 128 -13.14 -12.15 7.40
CA GLY A 128 -14.37 -11.80 6.69
C GLY A 128 -14.53 -12.61 5.41
N LEU A 129 -13.49 -12.73 4.59
CA LEU A 129 -13.51 -13.55 3.38
C LEU A 129 -13.73 -15.05 3.69
N ALA A 130 -13.06 -15.58 4.72
CA ALA A 130 -13.25 -16.96 5.17
C ALA A 130 -14.69 -17.20 5.64
N SER A 131 -15.32 -16.23 6.31
CA SER A 131 -16.72 -16.34 6.73
C SER A 131 -17.68 -16.41 5.54
N VAL A 132 -17.41 -15.66 4.46
CA VAL A 132 -18.18 -15.71 3.21
C VAL A 132 -18.00 -17.05 2.49
N VAL A 133 -16.80 -17.63 2.51
CA VAL A 133 -16.56 -18.96 1.95
C VAL A 133 -17.30 -20.04 2.76
N ALA A 134 -17.34 -19.91 4.09
CA ALA A 134 -18.02 -20.85 4.99
C ALA A 134 -19.56 -20.88 4.82
N THR A 135 -20.14 -19.86 4.20
CA THR A 135 -21.58 -19.74 3.89
C THR A 135 -21.90 -19.98 2.40
N GLY A 136 -20.97 -20.59 1.66
CA GLY A 136 -21.18 -20.89 0.23
C GLY A 136 -21.14 -19.65 -0.67
N ASN A 137 -20.33 -18.64 -0.32
CA ASN A 137 -20.20 -17.34 -0.99
C ASN A 137 -21.39 -16.39 -0.78
N LEU A 138 -22.15 -16.56 0.30
CA LEU A 138 -23.20 -15.64 0.75
C LEU A 138 -22.71 -14.79 1.92
N VAL A 139 -23.32 -13.63 2.17
CA VAL A 139 -23.01 -12.83 3.36
C VAL A 139 -23.65 -13.51 4.58
N PRO A 140 -22.89 -13.91 5.62
CA PRO A 140 -23.46 -14.53 6.81
C PRO A 140 -24.37 -13.56 7.56
N HIS A 141 -25.55 -14.03 7.98
CA HIS A 141 -26.47 -13.28 8.84
C HIS A 141 -26.49 -13.83 10.28
N GLN A 142 -26.21 -15.13 10.47
CA GLN A 142 -26.09 -15.77 11.77
C GLN A 142 -24.88 -16.70 11.82
N LEU A 143 -24.36 -16.96 13.04
CA LEU A 143 -23.23 -17.87 13.26
C LEU A 143 -23.57 -19.33 12.92
N SER A 144 -24.86 -19.71 13.04
CA SER A 144 -25.35 -21.05 12.68
C SER A 144 -25.32 -21.34 11.18
N ASP A 145 -25.20 -20.30 10.34
CA ASP A 145 -25.16 -20.43 8.88
C ASP A 145 -23.77 -20.86 8.38
N MET A 146 -22.75 -20.83 9.26
CA MET A 146 -21.36 -21.06 8.92
C MET A 146 -20.98 -22.54 9.00
N ASP A 147 -20.67 -23.17 7.87
CA ASP A 147 -20.06 -24.50 7.83
C ASP A 147 -18.54 -24.41 8.02
N ILE A 148 -18.12 -24.33 9.27
CA ILE A 148 -16.69 -24.30 9.64
C ILE A 148 -16.01 -25.62 9.24
N GLY A 149 -16.73 -26.75 9.27
CA GLY A 149 -16.21 -28.04 8.82
C GLY A 149 -15.87 -28.03 7.32
N GLY A 150 -16.76 -27.44 6.52
CA GLY A 150 -16.60 -27.25 5.08
C GLY A 150 -15.38 -26.43 4.69
N LEU A 151 -14.92 -25.50 5.55
CA LEU A 151 -13.68 -24.74 5.28
C LEU A 151 -12.44 -25.64 5.16
N TYR A 152 -12.36 -26.71 5.95
CA TYR A 152 -11.21 -27.61 5.90
C TYR A 152 -11.29 -28.62 4.76
N GLN A 153 -12.51 -28.90 4.29
CA GLN A 153 -12.78 -29.90 3.26
C GLN A 153 -12.67 -29.32 1.86
N THR A 154 -12.99 -28.03 1.68
CA THR A 154 -12.95 -27.36 0.39
C THR A 154 -11.58 -26.73 0.10
N ARG A 155 -11.20 -26.68 -1.18
CA ARG A 155 -9.97 -26.01 -1.61
C ARG A 155 -9.98 -24.53 -1.25
N ASP A 156 -11.09 -23.83 -1.53
CA ASP A 156 -11.19 -22.39 -1.30
C ASP A 156 -11.20 -22.05 0.18
N GLY A 157 -11.82 -22.89 1.03
CA GLY A 157 -11.75 -22.76 2.48
C GLY A 157 -10.32 -22.94 3.01
N ARG A 158 -9.58 -23.94 2.51
CA ARG A 158 -8.17 -24.16 2.89
C ARG A 158 -7.26 -22.98 2.49
N LEU A 159 -7.50 -22.39 1.32
CA LEU A 159 -6.78 -21.20 0.86
C LEU A 159 -7.12 -19.97 1.72
N ALA A 160 -8.40 -19.77 2.07
CA ALA A 160 -8.81 -18.70 2.97
C ALA A 160 -8.18 -18.85 4.38
N LEU A 161 -8.16 -20.07 4.92
CA LEU A 161 -7.49 -20.36 6.19
C LEU A 161 -5.98 -20.12 6.11
N LEU A 162 -5.33 -20.48 5.01
CA LEU A 162 -3.91 -20.19 4.79
C LEU A 162 -3.63 -18.68 4.83
N GLU A 163 -4.47 -17.87 4.19
CA GLU A 163 -4.33 -16.42 4.18
C GLU A 163 -4.48 -15.81 5.58
N VAL A 164 -5.50 -16.24 6.35
CA VAL A 164 -5.70 -15.83 7.75
C VAL A 164 -4.45 -16.14 8.58
N ASN A 165 -3.99 -17.38 8.54
CA ASN A 165 -2.80 -17.82 9.30
C ASN A 165 -1.54 -17.06 8.86
N ALA A 166 -1.38 -16.83 7.57
CA ALA A 166 -0.26 -16.08 7.04
C ALA A 166 -0.24 -14.63 7.56
N PHE A 167 -1.38 -13.93 7.59
CA PHE A 167 -1.43 -12.58 8.17
C PHE A 167 -1.16 -12.56 9.69
N ILE A 168 -1.60 -13.58 10.43
CA ILE A 168 -1.26 -13.74 11.86
C ILE A 168 0.27 -13.90 12.02
N VAL A 169 0.89 -14.79 11.25
CA VAL A 169 2.35 -14.99 11.30
C VAL A 169 3.09 -13.72 10.85
N ALA A 170 2.58 -12.98 9.86
CA ALA A 170 3.14 -11.70 9.43
C ALA A 170 3.07 -10.64 10.56
N LEU A 171 1.96 -10.58 11.31
CA LEU A 171 1.82 -9.73 12.49
C LEU A 171 2.88 -10.06 13.54
N LEU A 172 3.04 -11.34 13.87
CA LEU A 172 4.05 -11.81 14.83
C LEU A 172 5.47 -11.47 14.36
N CYS A 173 5.76 -11.70 13.08
CA CYS A 173 7.04 -11.32 12.48
C CYS A 173 7.29 -9.81 12.58
N SER A 174 6.27 -8.97 12.33
CA SER A 174 6.39 -7.51 12.40
C SER A 174 6.74 -6.99 13.79
N ARG A 175 6.40 -7.74 14.84
CA ARG A 175 6.70 -7.44 16.25
C ARG A 175 7.97 -8.13 16.77
N SER A 176 8.59 -8.97 15.95
CA SER A 176 9.83 -9.68 16.29
C SER A 176 11.06 -8.80 16.03
N ARG A 177 12.23 -9.27 16.50
CA ARG A 177 13.53 -8.66 16.22
C ARG A 177 13.93 -8.74 14.74
N ARG A 178 13.26 -9.58 13.94
CA ARG A 178 13.55 -9.81 12.51
C ARG A 178 12.32 -9.58 11.62
N PRO A 179 11.80 -8.35 11.49
CA PRO A 179 10.58 -8.07 10.73
C PRO A 179 10.65 -8.48 9.25
N SER A 180 11.86 -8.63 8.69
CA SER A 180 12.05 -9.11 7.32
C SER A 180 11.60 -10.55 7.08
N THR A 181 11.39 -11.37 8.12
CA THR A 181 10.85 -12.72 8.00
C THR A 181 9.39 -12.73 7.59
N ALA A 182 8.67 -11.60 7.74
CA ALA A 182 7.29 -11.44 7.26
C ALA A 182 7.16 -11.63 5.74
N ALA A 183 8.24 -11.57 4.96
CA ALA A 183 8.20 -11.84 3.52
C ALA A 183 7.66 -13.24 3.19
N LEU A 184 7.97 -14.26 4.01
CA LEU A 184 7.52 -15.63 3.78
C LEU A 184 6.00 -15.80 3.93
N PRO A 185 5.36 -15.44 5.05
CA PRO A 185 3.92 -15.52 5.15
C PRO A 185 3.21 -14.63 4.12
N LEU A 186 3.73 -13.43 3.82
CA LEU A 186 3.13 -12.57 2.80
C LEU A 186 3.23 -13.19 1.39
N ALA A 187 4.29 -13.93 1.08
CA ALA A 187 4.38 -14.71 -0.15
C ALA A 187 3.34 -15.83 -0.19
N ALA A 188 3.06 -16.48 0.95
CA ALA A 188 2.00 -17.50 1.04
C ALA A 188 0.61 -16.90 0.73
N VAL A 189 0.32 -15.67 1.16
CA VAL A 189 -0.91 -14.95 0.78
C VAL A 189 -0.99 -14.76 -0.74
N ILE A 190 0.09 -14.31 -1.39
CA ILE A 190 0.12 -14.11 -2.85
C ILE A 190 -0.10 -15.43 -3.59
N VAL A 191 0.51 -16.53 -3.12
CA VAL A 191 0.32 -17.86 -3.71
C VAL A 191 -1.12 -18.33 -3.54
N ALA A 192 -1.69 -18.17 -2.35
CA ALA A 192 -3.08 -18.55 -2.08
C ALA A 192 -4.05 -17.80 -2.99
N GLU A 193 -3.83 -16.49 -3.15
CA GLU A 193 -4.59 -15.63 -4.07
C GLU A 193 -4.47 -16.05 -5.52
N ALA A 194 -3.26 -16.32 -5.97
CA ALA A 194 -2.99 -16.74 -7.35
C ALA A 194 -3.71 -18.05 -7.67
N LEU A 195 -3.70 -19.00 -6.74
CA LEU A 195 -4.39 -20.28 -6.88
C LEU A 195 -5.91 -20.13 -6.80
N ARG A 196 -6.42 -19.25 -5.93
CA ARG A 196 -7.85 -19.00 -5.80
C ARG A 196 -8.44 -18.30 -7.02
N ALA A 197 -7.69 -17.40 -7.65
CA ALA A 197 -8.13 -16.69 -8.85
C ALA A 197 -8.33 -17.59 -10.08
N HIS A 198 -7.81 -18.82 -10.06
CA HIS A 198 -7.84 -19.77 -11.18
C HIS A 198 -8.19 -21.18 -10.70
N PRO A 199 -9.50 -21.49 -10.56
CA PRO A 199 -9.97 -22.81 -10.16
C PRO A 199 -9.57 -23.90 -11.16
N PRO A 200 -9.42 -25.17 -10.71
CA PRO A 200 -8.99 -26.28 -11.58
C PRO A 200 -9.93 -26.59 -12.75
N VAL A 201 -11.16 -26.06 -12.74
CA VAL A 201 -12.15 -26.25 -13.81
C VAL A 201 -11.90 -25.37 -15.04
N GLU A 202 -11.01 -24.38 -14.96
CA GLU A 202 -10.59 -23.59 -16.13
C GLU A 202 -9.68 -24.40 -17.06
N ASP A 203 -9.64 -24.06 -18.35
CA ASP A 203 -8.83 -24.78 -19.36
C ASP A 203 -7.31 -24.72 -19.10
N THR A 204 -6.81 -23.64 -18.47
CA THR A 204 -5.37 -23.39 -18.25
C THR A 204 -5.08 -22.77 -16.87
N PRO A 205 -5.43 -23.46 -15.77
CA PRO A 205 -5.49 -22.85 -14.45
C PRO A 205 -4.09 -22.56 -13.88
N LEU A 206 -3.09 -23.39 -14.21
CA LEU A 206 -1.71 -23.19 -13.79
C LEU A 206 -1.07 -21.96 -14.45
N VAL A 207 -1.34 -21.75 -15.74
CA VAL A 207 -0.86 -20.56 -16.47
C VAL A 207 -1.54 -19.30 -15.92
N GLY A 208 -2.85 -19.36 -15.67
CA GLY A 208 -3.57 -18.27 -15.02
C GLY A 208 -3.04 -17.94 -13.63
N SER A 209 -2.81 -18.95 -12.81
CA SER A 209 -2.23 -18.81 -11.47
C SER A 209 -0.83 -18.19 -11.54
N GLY A 210 0.04 -18.69 -12.43
CA GLY A 210 1.39 -18.15 -12.61
C GLY A 210 1.39 -16.68 -13.05
N LEU A 211 0.53 -16.31 -14.00
CA LEU A 211 0.36 -14.92 -14.43
C LEU A 211 -0.14 -14.03 -13.29
N THR A 212 -1.12 -14.50 -12.51
CA THR A 212 -1.65 -13.77 -11.36
C THR A 212 -0.62 -13.61 -10.25
N LEU A 213 0.17 -14.65 -9.97
CA LEU A 213 1.25 -14.62 -8.99
C LEU A 213 2.27 -13.52 -9.32
N ILE A 214 2.74 -13.49 -10.57
CA ILE A 214 3.71 -12.48 -11.03
C ILE A 214 3.06 -11.09 -11.01
N HIS A 215 1.86 -10.95 -11.56
CA HIS A 215 1.16 -9.66 -11.66
C HIS A 215 0.89 -9.06 -10.27
N LEU A 216 0.35 -9.86 -9.34
CA LEU A 216 0.06 -9.44 -7.97
C LEU A 216 1.35 -9.11 -7.21
N THR A 217 2.37 -9.95 -7.30
CA THR A 217 3.68 -9.69 -6.65
C THR A 217 4.26 -8.37 -7.13
N CYS A 218 4.29 -8.15 -8.45
CA CYS A 218 4.81 -6.90 -9.01
C CYS A 218 3.97 -5.70 -8.59
N GLY A 219 2.63 -5.81 -8.62
CA GLY A 219 1.72 -4.74 -8.21
C GLY A 219 1.89 -4.34 -6.75
N VAL A 220 1.96 -5.32 -5.85
CA VAL A 220 2.18 -5.11 -4.41
C VAL A 220 3.54 -4.47 -4.14
N LEU A 221 4.61 -4.96 -4.76
CA LEU A 221 5.95 -4.38 -4.62
C LEU A 221 6.03 -2.96 -5.17
N TRP A 222 5.34 -2.69 -6.28
CA TRP A 222 5.30 -1.37 -6.89
C TRP A 222 4.55 -0.38 -6.01
N ALA A 223 3.28 -0.64 -5.70
CA ALA A 223 2.44 0.24 -4.88
C ALA A 223 2.98 0.40 -3.45
N GLY A 224 3.25 -0.71 -2.78
CA GLY A 224 3.77 -0.73 -1.43
C GLY A 224 5.17 -0.12 -1.30
N GLY A 225 6.04 -0.45 -2.26
CA GLY A 225 7.41 0.07 -2.30
C GLY A 225 7.43 1.59 -2.49
N LEU A 226 6.60 2.14 -3.39
CA LEU A 226 6.52 3.59 -3.58
C LEU A 226 6.07 4.28 -2.30
N LEU A 227 4.98 3.79 -1.69
CA LEU A 227 4.43 4.34 -0.45
C LEU A 227 5.51 4.42 0.63
N HIS A 228 6.24 3.33 0.86
CA HIS A 228 7.27 3.31 1.89
C HIS A 228 8.48 4.19 1.54
N VAL A 229 8.96 4.14 0.29
CA VAL A 229 10.05 5.01 -0.19
C VAL A 229 9.71 6.49 0.01
N LEU A 230 8.50 6.92 -0.34
CA LEU A 230 8.08 8.32 -0.14
C LEU A 230 7.99 8.72 1.33
N ARG A 231 7.58 7.81 2.22
CA ARG A 231 7.61 8.04 3.67
C ARG A 231 9.04 8.21 4.17
N THR A 232 9.97 7.39 3.70
CA THR A 232 11.41 7.51 4.02
C THR A 232 12.00 8.81 3.49
N LEU A 233 11.73 9.15 2.22
CA LEU A 233 12.18 10.40 1.61
C LEU A 233 11.68 11.64 2.35
N ARG A 234 10.44 11.62 2.84
CA ARG A 234 9.89 12.72 3.64
C ARG A 234 10.67 12.93 4.95
N LEU A 235 11.23 11.89 5.53
CA LEU A 235 12.07 11.99 6.74
C LEU A 235 13.49 12.41 6.39
N TRP A 236 14.04 11.88 5.30
CA TRP A 236 15.42 12.15 4.89
C TRP A 236 15.59 13.48 4.15
N ARG A 237 14.49 14.14 3.77
CA ARG A 237 14.47 15.38 2.95
C ARG A 237 15.45 16.47 3.42
N THR A 238 15.64 16.64 4.72
CA THR A 238 16.50 17.68 5.31
C THR A 238 17.82 17.12 5.84
N SER A 239 17.84 15.85 6.24
CA SER A 239 18.99 15.27 6.94
C SER A 239 19.92 14.45 6.04
N ALA A 240 19.39 13.88 4.96
CA ALA A 240 20.09 12.96 4.06
C ALA A 240 19.48 13.02 2.64
N PRO A 241 19.50 14.20 1.98
CA PRO A 241 18.85 14.38 0.67
C PRO A 241 19.54 13.58 -0.44
N ARG A 242 20.85 13.35 -0.35
CA ARG A 242 21.62 12.58 -1.36
C ARG A 242 21.25 11.10 -1.32
N GLU A 243 21.19 10.53 -0.13
CA GLU A 243 20.80 9.15 0.16
C GLU A 243 19.34 8.93 -0.23
N GLY A 244 18.48 9.92 0.01
CA GLY A 244 17.11 9.92 -0.48
C GLY A 244 17.05 9.85 -2.01
N GLY A 245 17.77 10.71 -2.72
CA GLY A 245 17.87 10.66 -4.18
C GLY A 245 18.36 9.29 -4.70
N ALA A 246 19.37 8.71 -4.05
CA ALA A 246 19.90 7.39 -4.39
C ALA A 246 18.86 6.27 -4.18
N LEU A 247 18.12 6.29 -3.06
CA LEU A 247 17.02 5.35 -2.79
C LEU A 247 15.93 5.46 -3.86
N LEU A 248 15.51 6.69 -4.19
CA LEU A 248 14.49 6.93 -5.21
C LEU A 248 14.96 6.43 -6.59
N GLY A 249 16.21 6.67 -6.96
CA GLY A 249 16.79 6.19 -8.22
C GLY A 249 16.90 4.68 -8.28
N LEU A 250 17.27 4.03 -7.18
CA LEU A 250 17.30 2.57 -7.08
C LEU A 250 15.87 1.98 -7.19
N TYR A 251 14.91 2.58 -6.51
CA TYR A 251 13.50 2.18 -6.61
C TYR A 251 12.96 2.38 -8.03
N ALA A 252 13.24 3.52 -8.67
CA ALA A 252 12.76 3.82 -10.01
C ALA A 252 13.24 2.80 -11.06
N ARG A 253 14.49 2.32 -10.95
CA ARG A 253 15.01 1.25 -11.81
C ARG A 253 14.23 -0.05 -11.66
N VAL A 254 13.96 -0.45 -10.42
CA VAL A 254 13.16 -1.66 -10.18
C VAL A 254 11.71 -1.45 -10.60
N ALA A 255 11.12 -0.29 -10.33
CA ALA A 255 9.75 0.05 -10.71
C ALA A 255 9.53 -0.02 -12.23
N ALA A 256 10.53 0.33 -13.05
CA ALA A 256 10.45 0.16 -14.50
C ALA A 256 10.32 -1.32 -14.90
N PHE A 257 11.10 -2.21 -14.27
CA PHE A 257 10.99 -3.66 -14.48
C PHE A 257 9.64 -4.21 -13.98
N LEU A 258 9.19 -3.76 -12.81
CA LEU A 258 7.88 -4.15 -12.27
C LEU A 258 6.75 -3.74 -13.22
N LEU A 259 6.79 -2.52 -13.76
CA LEU A 259 5.80 -2.03 -14.73
C LEU A 259 5.79 -2.88 -16.01
N ALA A 260 6.97 -3.21 -16.54
CA ALA A 260 7.08 -4.08 -17.71
C ALA A 260 6.47 -5.47 -17.45
N ALA A 261 6.78 -6.08 -16.30
CA ALA A 261 6.24 -7.37 -15.90
C ALA A 261 4.71 -7.34 -15.69
N ILE A 262 4.18 -6.30 -15.04
CA ILE A 262 2.73 -6.07 -14.86
C ILE A 262 2.04 -5.94 -16.22
N THR A 263 2.65 -5.18 -17.14
CA THR A 263 2.11 -4.96 -18.49
C THR A 263 2.08 -6.27 -19.26
N ALA A 264 3.19 -7.01 -19.31
CA ALA A 264 3.28 -8.29 -20.00
C ALA A 264 2.27 -9.31 -19.43
N THR A 265 2.24 -9.48 -18.10
CA THR A 265 1.29 -10.40 -17.46
C THR A 265 -0.16 -9.96 -17.62
N GLY A 266 -0.44 -8.67 -17.66
CA GLY A 266 -1.77 -8.10 -17.92
C GLY A 266 -2.23 -8.37 -19.35
N VAL A 267 -1.37 -8.15 -20.35
CA VAL A 267 -1.65 -8.46 -21.76
C VAL A 267 -1.88 -9.95 -21.95
N CYS A 268 -0.97 -10.81 -21.45
CA CYS A 268 -1.15 -12.26 -21.51
C CYS A 268 -2.43 -12.72 -20.82
N SER A 269 -2.78 -12.12 -19.68
CA SER A 269 -4.02 -12.45 -18.97
C SER A 269 -5.28 -12.00 -19.70
N THR A 270 -5.21 -10.86 -20.39
CA THR A 270 -6.32 -10.32 -21.18
C THR A 270 -6.54 -11.21 -22.40
N LEU A 271 -5.49 -11.46 -23.19
CA LEU A 271 -5.57 -12.34 -24.37
C LEU A 271 -6.00 -13.77 -24.03
N ARG A 272 -5.62 -14.26 -22.84
CA ARG A 272 -6.07 -15.56 -22.36
C ARG A 272 -7.57 -15.56 -22.06
N ARG A 273 -8.14 -14.48 -21.52
CA ARG A 273 -9.56 -14.39 -21.12
C ARG A 273 -10.47 -13.92 -22.25
N MET A 274 -9.98 -13.06 -23.12
CA MET A 274 -10.67 -12.45 -24.26
C MET A 274 -9.80 -12.66 -25.51
N PRO A 275 -10.18 -13.57 -26.43
CA PRO A 275 -9.45 -13.77 -27.68
C PRO A 275 -9.38 -12.50 -28.54
N ALA A 276 -8.28 -12.26 -29.26
CA ALA A 276 -8.06 -11.03 -30.01
C ALA A 276 -9.17 -10.68 -31.03
N SER A 277 -9.91 -11.67 -31.52
CA SER A 277 -11.04 -11.50 -32.43
C SER A 277 -12.27 -10.86 -31.77
N THR A 278 -12.46 -11.03 -30.46
CA THR A 278 -13.61 -10.54 -29.71
C THR A 278 -13.24 -9.51 -28.64
N VAL A 279 -11.95 -9.22 -28.47
CA VAL A 279 -11.45 -8.29 -27.44
C VAL A 279 -12.13 -6.94 -27.53
N LEU A 280 -12.26 -6.35 -28.72
CA LEU A 280 -12.79 -4.98 -28.84
C LEU A 280 -14.23 -4.89 -28.34
N ASP A 281 -15.10 -5.81 -28.78
CA ASP A 281 -16.50 -5.85 -28.37
C ASP A 281 -16.63 -6.18 -26.87
N GLN A 282 -15.87 -7.18 -26.40
CA GLN A 282 -15.91 -7.57 -24.98
C GLN A 282 -15.36 -6.50 -24.05
N LEU A 283 -14.44 -5.64 -24.51
CA LEU A 283 -13.87 -4.57 -23.69
C LEU A 283 -14.90 -3.47 -23.40
N THR A 284 -15.84 -3.21 -24.32
CA THR A 284 -16.84 -2.15 -24.15
C THR A 284 -18.17 -2.66 -23.63
N ASP A 285 -18.51 -3.91 -23.92
CA ASP A 285 -19.87 -4.41 -23.70
C ASP A 285 -20.00 -5.18 -22.37
N THR A 286 -18.89 -5.65 -21.79
CA THR A 286 -18.88 -6.38 -20.51
C THR A 286 -18.44 -5.52 -19.34
N ALA A 287 -18.95 -5.81 -18.13
CA ALA A 287 -18.53 -5.13 -16.90
C ALA A 287 -17.04 -5.34 -16.65
N TYR A 288 -16.55 -6.57 -16.90
CA TYR A 288 -15.14 -6.91 -16.79
C TYR A 288 -14.28 -6.07 -17.74
N GLY A 289 -14.67 -5.99 -19.01
CA GLY A 289 -13.96 -5.24 -20.05
C GLY A 289 -13.83 -3.75 -19.73
N ARG A 290 -14.95 -3.11 -19.38
CA ARG A 290 -14.97 -1.68 -19.03
C ARG A 290 -14.11 -1.37 -17.81
N THR A 291 -14.16 -2.25 -16.80
CA THR A 291 -13.35 -2.13 -15.59
C THR A 291 -11.86 -2.36 -15.88
N LEU A 292 -11.54 -3.30 -16.76
CA LEU A 292 -10.17 -3.56 -17.21
C LEU A 292 -9.62 -2.33 -17.96
N LEU A 293 -10.41 -1.72 -18.84
CA LEU A 293 -10.03 -0.49 -19.54
C LEU A 293 -9.75 0.65 -18.56
N ALA A 294 -10.62 0.84 -17.56
CA ALA A 294 -10.40 1.82 -16.49
C ALA A 294 -9.09 1.55 -15.72
N LYS A 295 -8.79 0.28 -15.41
CA LYS A 295 -7.51 -0.10 -14.79
C LYS A 295 -6.31 0.26 -15.66
N VAL A 296 -6.37 -0.03 -16.96
CA VAL A 296 -5.29 0.29 -17.92
C VAL A 296 -5.06 1.79 -17.99
N LEU A 297 -6.12 2.59 -18.11
CA LEU A 297 -6.03 4.05 -18.14
C LEU A 297 -5.40 4.62 -16.85
N LEU A 298 -5.77 4.08 -15.68
CA LEU A 298 -5.14 4.45 -14.41
C LEU A 298 -3.64 4.12 -14.40
N VAL A 299 -3.25 2.93 -14.87
CA VAL A 299 -1.82 2.54 -14.94
C VAL A 299 -1.04 3.46 -15.89
N VAL A 300 -1.62 3.82 -17.04
CA VAL A 300 -1.03 4.80 -17.97
C VAL A 300 -0.86 6.16 -17.29
N ALA A 301 -1.88 6.65 -16.58
CA ALA A 301 -1.79 7.90 -15.84
C ALA A 301 -0.67 7.87 -14.78
N VAL A 302 -0.54 6.77 -14.02
CA VAL A 302 0.57 6.59 -13.07
C VAL A 302 1.92 6.61 -13.78
N ALA A 303 2.06 5.91 -14.92
CA ALA A 303 3.30 5.89 -15.68
C ALA A 303 3.69 7.29 -16.19
N VAL A 304 2.72 8.05 -16.70
CA VAL A 304 2.92 9.44 -17.14
C VAL A 304 3.32 10.33 -15.97
N LEU A 305 2.62 10.27 -14.84
CA LEU A 305 2.97 11.03 -13.63
C LEU A 305 4.42 10.73 -13.19
N ALA A 306 4.79 9.46 -13.16
CA ALA A 306 6.13 9.03 -12.78
C ALA A 306 7.20 9.50 -13.79
N LEU A 307 6.91 9.51 -15.09
CA LEU A 307 7.80 10.07 -16.11
C LEU A 307 7.96 11.58 -15.97
N LEU A 308 6.86 12.31 -15.75
CA LEU A 308 6.88 13.75 -15.52
C LEU A 308 7.64 14.12 -14.25
N ALA A 309 7.45 13.38 -13.16
CA ALA A 309 8.19 13.56 -11.91
C ALA A 309 9.69 13.37 -12.13
N ARG A 310 10.10 12.33 -12.88
CA ARG A 310 11.50 12.05 -13.22
C ARG A 310 12.10 13.11 -14.16
N ALA A 311 11.34 13.55 -15.17
CA ALA A 311 11.79 14.61 -16.07
C ALA A 311 12.02 15.94 -15.33
N ARG A 312 11.18 16.25 -14.34
CA ARG A 312 11.36 17.41 -13.45
C ARG A 312 12.57 17.24 -12.54
N LEU A 313 12.78 16.06 -11.96
CA LEU A 313 13.96 15.75 -11.14
C LEU A 313 15.29 15.93 -11.89
N ARG A 314 15.34 15.59 -13.19
CA ARG A 314 16.55 15.79 -14.02
C ARG A 314 16.83 17.25 -14.36
N LYS A 315 15.81 18.11 -14.31
CA LYS A 315 15.89 19.53 -14.72
C LYS A 315 15.95 20.50 -13.53
N ALA A 316 15.54 20.08 -12.34
CA ALA A 316 15.46 20.95 -11.18
C ALA A 316 16.81 21.06 -10.46
N ALA A 317 17.27 22.29 -10.23
CA ALA A 317 18.40 22.60 -9.35
C ALA A 317 18.05 22.45 -7.85
N ASP A 318 16.74 22.45 -7.51
CA ASP A 318 16.24 22.33 -6.14
C ASP A 318 15.53 20.97 -5.92
N PRO A 319 16.12 20.07 -5.10
CA PRO A 319 15.55 18.76 -4.77
C PRO A 319 14.16 18.80 -4.11
N VAL A 320 13.76 19.93 -3.52
CA VAL A 320 12.55 20.03 -2.68
C VAL A 320 11.25 20.13 -3.49
N SER A 321 11.27 20.80 -4.65
CA SER A 321 10.08 20.97 -5.51
C SER A 321 9.59 19.66 -6.18
N ALA A 322 10.47 18.66 -6.24
CA ALA A 322 10.20 17.40 -6.92
C ALA A 322 9.35 16.39 -6.11
N TYR A 323 9.05 16.68 -4.83
CA TYR A 323 8.30 15.76 -3.96
C TYR A 323 6.77 15.92 -4.02
N ALA A 324 6.25 17.00 -4.61
CA ALA A 324 4.80 17.24 -4.71
C ALA A 324 4.04 16.29 -5.67
N PRO A 325 4.57 15.91 -6.86
CA PRO A 325 3.90 14.98 -7.78
C PRO A 325 3.70 13.57 -7.20
N ALA A 326 4.57 13.16 -6.28
CA ALA A 326 4.60 11.81 -5.75
C ALA A 326 3.38 11.42 -4.89
N ARG A 327 2.61 12.40 -4.38
CA ARG A 327 1.35 12.12 -3.67
C ARG A 327 0.25 11.66 -4.61
N GLY A 328 0.19 12.22 -5.81
CA GLY A 328 -0.75 11.80 -6.86
C GLY A 328 -0.48 10.36 -7.28
N GLU A 329 0.79 9.97 -7.40
CA GLU A 329 1.18 8.60 -7.75
C GLU A 329 0.69 7.57 -6.72
N VAL A 330 0.81 7.87 -5.42
CA VAL A 330 0.30 6.95 -4.37
C VAL A 330 -1.21 6.83 -4.39
N ILE A 331 -1.93 7.94 -4.59
CA ILE A 331 -3.40 7.92 -4.68
C ILE A 331 -3.81 7.09 -5.90
N ALA A 332 -3.19 7.32 -7.06
CA ALA A 332 -3.48 6.59 -8.28
C ALA A 332 -3.13 5.10 -8.17
N LEU A 333 -2.01 4.73 -7.53
CA LEU A 333 -1.69 3.32 -7.23
C LEU A 333 -2.67 2.71 -6.24
N GLY A 334 -3.14 3.47 -5.25
CA GLY A 334 -4.23 3.05 -4.37
C GLY A 334 -5.50 2.73 -5.16
N LEU A 335 -5.88 3.59 -6.11
CA LEU A 335 -7.00 3.35 -7.02
C LEU A 335 -6.77 2.11 -7.89
N VAL A 336 -5.56 1.89 -8.42
CA VAL A 336 -5.23 0.68 -9.19
C VAL A 336 -5.43 -0.59 -8.34
N VAL A 337 -5.08 -0.57 -7.05
CA VAL A 337 -5.30 -1.70 -6.12
C VAL A 337 -6.80 -1.93 -5.92
N VAL A 338 -7.57 -0.86 -5.69
CA VAL A 338 -9.03 -0.92 -5.53
C VAL A 338 -9.70 -1.50 -6.79
N VAL A 339 -9.37 -0.98 -7.97
CA VAL A 339 -9.92 -1.47 -9.24
C VAL A 339 -9.47 -2.92 -9.52
N SER A 340 -8.26 -3.29 -9.08
CA SER A 340 -7.82 -4.69 -9.18
C SER A 340 -8.65 -5.62 -8.30
N ALA A 341 -9.02 -5.20 -7.08
CA ALA A 341 -9.92 -5.96 -6.22
C ALA A 341 -11.30 -6.09 -6.87
N LEU A 342 -11.84 -5.02 -7.44
CA LEU A 342 -13.11 -5.02 -8.16
C LEU A 342 -13.12 -6.04 -9.30
N LEU A 343 -12.08 -6.09 -10.13
CA LEU A 343 -11.96 -7.06 -11.23
C LEU A 343 -12.02 -8.52 -10.77
N THR A 344 -11.66 -8.82 -9.52
CA THR A 344 -11.74 -10.21 -9.01
C THR A 344 -13.15 -10.62 -8.62
N ALA A 345 -14.07 -9.67 -8.52
CA ALA A 345 -15.45 -9.90 -8.09
C ALA A 345 -16.46 -9.77 -9.25
N LEU A 346 -16.02 -9.31 -10.42
CA LEU A 346 -16.87 -9.19 -11.61
C LEU A 346 -16.99 -10.52 -12.38
N PRO A 347 -18.11 -10.74 -13.08
CA PRO A 347 -18.28 -11.89 -13.96
C PRO A 347 -17.17 -11.96 -15.01
N LEU A 348 -16.70 -13.16 -15.32
CA LEU A 348 -15.76 -13.34 -16.42
C LEU A 348 -16.52 -13.19 -17.75
N PRO A 349 -15.88 -12.61 -18.79
CA PRO A 349 -16.48 -12.51 -20.12
C PRO A 349 -16.78 -13.91 -20.67
N ILE A 350 -17.97 -14.08 -21.24
CA ILE A 350 -18.40 -15.34 -21.85
C ILE A 350 -17.62 -15.54 -23.15
N ARG A 351 -17.03 -16.73 -23.33
CA ARG A 351 -16.46 -17.15 -24.61
C ARG A 351 -17.60 -17.72 -25.45
N TRP A 352 -17.92 -17.04 -26.54
CA TRP A 352 -18.74 -17.59 -27.62
C TRP A 352 -17.82 -18.31 -28.61
#